data_AF-A0A948B7T2-F1
#
_entry.id   AF-A0A948B7T2-F1
#
_cell.length_a   1.000
_cell.length_b   1.000
_cell.length_c   1.000
_cell.angle_alpha   90.00
_cell.angle_beta   90.00
_cell.angle_gamma   90.00
#
_symmetry.space_group_name_H-M   'P 1'
#
loop_
_entity.id
_entity.type
_entity.pdbx_description
1 polymer ?
#
loop_
_entity_poly.entity_id
_entity_poly.type
_entity_poly.pdbx_seq_one_letter_code
_entity_poly.pdbx_strand_id
1 'polypeptide(L)'
;MFKKSLRRSKELGWSDQAEFLAGSGSRADLSGVKAVFMFQLPYTMRFIQKNMRRELPKEARLVSNCFEFPDWEPEAREDSVFVYRG
;
A
#
# COMPACT_ATOMS: atom_id res chain seq x y z
N MET A 1 15.21 3.31 7.19
CA MET A 1 13.94 4.01 6.89
C MET A 1 13.05 4.11 8.14
N PHE A 2 12.70 2.98 8.78
CA PHE A 2 11.84 2.92 9.98
C PHE A 2 12.12 3.98 11.08
N LYS A 3 13.35 4.01 11.63
CA LYS A 3 13.73 4.98 12.68
C LYS A 3 13.58 6.45 12.24
N LYS A 4 13.83 6.73 10.95
CA LYS A 4 13.69 8.08 10.37
C LYS A 4 12.22 8.48 10.29
N SER A 5 11.34 7.56 9.88
CA SER A 5 9.89 7.79 9.81
C SER A 5 9.28 8.01 11.20
N LEU A 6 9.67 7.21 12.19
CA LEU A 6 9.26 7.40 13.59
C LEU A 6 9.67 8.77 14.12
N ARG A 7 10.93 9.17 13.90
CA ARG A 7 11.41 10.49 14.32
C ARG A 7 10.61 11.61 13.66
N ARG A 8 10.34 11.48 12.36
CA ARG A 8 9.58 12.48 11.60
C ARG A 8 8.14 12.61 12.09
N SER A 9 7.47 11.50 12.41
CA SER A 9 6.11 11.54 12.99
C SER A 9 6.08 12.30 14.32
N LYS A 10 7.09 12.10 15.19
CA LYS A 10 7.21 12.87 16.44
C LYS A 10 7.42 14.36 16.20
N GLU A 11 8.32 14.72 15.29
CA GLU A 11 8.59 16.13 14.91
C GLU A 11 7.33 16.84 14.37
N LEU A 12 6.44 16.11 13.70
CA LEU A 12 5.20 16.63 13.13
C LEU A 12 3.98 16.53 14.05
N GLY A 13 4.12 15.96 15.26
CA GLY A 13 3.00 15.78 16.19
C GLY A 13 1.98 14.73 15.76
N TRP A 14 2.35 13.76 14.90
CA TRP A 14 1.46 12.73 14.37
C TRP A 14 1.57 11.39 15.08
N SER A 15 2.22 11.35 16.25
CA SER A 15 2.48 10.09 16.95
C SER A 15 1.20 9.38 17.41
N ASP A 16 0.09 10.12 17.63
CA ASP A 16 -1.21 9.55 18.02
C ASP A 16 -2.06 9.10 16.82
N GLN A 17 -1.68 9.48 15.60
CA GLN A 17 -2.44 9.20 14.37
C GLN A 17 -1.71 8.27 13.41
N ALA A 18 -0.43 7.98 13.66
CA ALA A 18 0.41 7.17 12.79
C ALA A 18 1.13 6.06 13.58
N GLU A 19 0.82 4.82 13.22
CA GLU A 19 1.53 3.63 13.69
C GLU A 19 2.58 3.18 12.67
N PHE A 20 3.74 2.75 13.16
CA PHE A 20 4.80 2.19 12.32
C PHE A 20 5.10 0.76 12.75
N LEU A 21 4.78 -0.18 11.88
CA LEU A 21 5.01 -1.60 12.11
C LEU A 21 6.35 -2.03 11.51
N ALA A 22 7.21 -2.64 12.32
CA ALA A 22 8.46 -3.21 11.85
C ALA A 22 8.22 -4.62 11.28
N GLY A 23 8.45 -4.80 9.98
CA GLY A 23 8.30 -6.11 9.35
C GLY A 23 8.19 -6.06 7.83
N SER A 24 7.84 -7.20 7.23
CA SER A 24 7.49 -7.27 5.81
C SER A 24 6.05 -6.84 5.62
N GLY A 25 5.79 -5.90 4.69
CA GLY A 25 4.43 -5.51 4.32
C GLY A 25 3.58 -6.67 3.79
N SER A 26 4.20 -7.74 3.27
CA SER A 26 3.48 -8.94 2.83
C SER A 26 2.87 -9.77 3.96
N ARG A 27 3.21 -9.48 5.22
CA ARG A 27 2.69 -10.16 6.42
C ARG A 27 1.79 -9.25 7.26
N ALA A 28 1.55 -8.02 6.79
CA ALA A 28 0.66 -7.10 7.48
C ALA A 28 -0.79 -7.57 7.33
N ASP A 29 -1.57 -7.44 8.40
CA ASP A 29 -3.02 -7.61 8.35
C ASP A 29 -3.65 -6.39 7.69
N LEU A 30 -4.42 -6.63 6.61
CA LEU A 30 -5.10 -5.59 5.85
C LEU A 30 -6.62 -5.62 6.05
N SER A 31 -7.16 -6.52 6.87
CA SER A 31 -8.61 -6.74 7.01
C SER A 31 -9.38 -5.48 7.42
N GLY A 32 -8.75 -4.59 8.20
CA GLY A 32 -9.36 -3.33 8.66
C GLY A 32 -9.05 -2.09 7.82
N VAL A 33 -8.26 -2.19 6.74
CA VAL A 33 -7.81 -1.01 6.00
C VAL A 33 -8.82 -0.57 4.93
N LYS A 34 -9.01 0.74 4.78
CA LYS A 34 -9.87 1.31 3.72
C LYS A 34 -9.09 1.70 2.47
N ALA A 35 -7.81 2.03 2.64
CA ALA A 35 -6.95 2.45 1.54
C ALA A 35 -5.52 1.96 1.77
N VAL A 36 -4.86 1.57 0.69
CA VAL A 36 -3.44 1.19 0.65
C VAL A 36 -2.74 2.04 -0.41
N PHE A 37 -1.63 2.64 -0.04
CA PHE A 37 -0.78 3.42 -0.95
C PHE A 37 0.55 2.71 -1.15
N MET A 38 0.99 2.57 -2.40
CA MET A 38 2.22 1.86 -2.71
C MET A 38 3.08 2.56 -3.75
N PHE A 39 4.39 2.50 -3.51
CA PHE A 39 5.43 2.80 -4.49
C PHE A 39 6.50 1.72 -4.35
N GLN A 40 6.57 0.82 -5.33
CA GLN A 40 7.35 -0.43 -5.27
C GLN A 40 8.23 -0.58 -6.52
N LEU A 41 8.70 -1.79 -6.82
CA LEU A 41 9.56 -2.09 -7.98
C LEU A 41 8.81 -2.99 -8.96
N PRO A 42 9.04 -2.87 -10.30
CA PRO A 42 8.29 -3.62 -11.30
C PRO A 42 8.26 -5.14 -11.06
N TYR A 43 9.40 -5.72 -10.66
CA TYR A 43 9.54 -7.16 -10.48
C TYR A 43 8.79 -7.70 -9.26
N THR A 44 8.38 -6.85 -8.31
CA THR A 44 7.61 -7.27 -7.13
C THR A 44 6.10 -7.23 -7.37
N MET A 45 5.63 -6.57 -8.43
CA MET A 45 4.20 -6.30 -8.65
C MET A 45 3.37 -7.58 -8.75
N ARG A 46 3.86 -8.63 -9.43
CA ARG A 46 3.16 -9.92 -9.52
C ARG A 46 2.99 -10.61 -8.16
N PHE A 47 4.02 -10.57 -7.31
CA PHE A 47 3.94 -11.12 -5.96
C PHE A 47 2.98 -10.31 -5.07
N ILE A 48 3.04 -8.99 -5.15
CA ILE A 48 2.17 -8.11 -4.37
C ILE A 48 0.72 -8.26 -4.80
N GLN A 49 0.44 -8.37 -6.11
CA GLN A 49 -0.90 -8.64 -6.65
C GLN A 49 -1.55 -9.84 -5.96
N LYS A 50 -0.80 -10.95 -5.83
CA LYS A 50 -1.29 -12.18 -5.18
C LYS A 50 -1.64 -11.96 -3.71
N ASN A 51 -0.84 -11.18 -2.97
CA ASN A 51 -1.12 -10.88 -1.57
C ASN A 51 -2.32 -9.94 -1.43
N MET A 52 -2.38 -8.88 -2.24
CA MET A 52 -3.47 -7.91 -2.19
C MET A 52 -4.81 -8.54 -2.56
N ARG A 53 -4.88 -9.36 -3.61
CA ARG A 53 -6.11 -10.11 -3.96
C ARG A 53 -6.57 -11.10 -2.88
N ARG A 54 -5.70 -11.50 -1.95
CA ARG A 54 -6.03 -12.41 -0.85
C ARG A 54 -6.50 -11.68 0.40
N GLU A 55 -5.86 -10.56 0.74
CA GLU A 55 -6.01 -9.91 2.04
C GLU A 55 -6.80 -8.58 1.99
N LEU A 56 -6.88 -7.94 0.82
CA LEU A 56 -7.49 -6.62 0.70
C LEU A 56 -9.03 -6.73 0.73
N PRO A 57 -9.72 -5.98 1.60
CA PRO A 57 -11.19 -5.96 1.62
C PRO A 57 -11.76 -5.44 0.29
N LYS A 58 -12.93 -5.95 -0.12
CA LYS A 58 -13.59 -5.58 -1.40
C LYS A 58 -13.91 -4.10 -1.52
N GLU A 59 -14.18 -3.46 -0.39
CA GLU A 59 -14.52 -2.04 -0.30
C GLU A 59 -13.26 -1.16 -0.26
N ALA A 60 -12.08 -1.74 -0.03
CA ALA A 60 -10.84 -0.99 0.07
C ALA A 60 -10.34 -0.54 -1.31
N ARG A 61 -9.54 0.52 -1.29
CA ARG A 61 -8.85 1.05 -2.47
C ARG A 61 -7.36 0.81 -2.38
N LEU A 62 -6.76 0.42 -3.49
CA LEU A 62 -5.32 0.28 -3.62
C LEU A 62 -4.83 1.28 -4.66
N VAL A 63 -3.93 2.16 -4.26
CA VAL A 63 -3.32 3.19 -5.10
C VAL A 63 -1.86 2.82 -5.33
N SER A 64 -1.50 2.50 -6.57
CA SER A 64 -0.13 2.19 -6.98
C SER A 64 0.44 3.36 -7.78
N ASN A 65 1.65 3.82 -7.40
CA ASN A 65 2.39 4.84 -8.11
C ASN A 65 3.51 4.20 -8.96
N CYS A 66 3.64 4.67 -10.20
CA CYS A 66 4.58 4.27 -11.26
C CYS A 66 4.40 2.88 -11.87
N PHE A 67 3.81 1.92 -11.15
CA PHE A 67 3.81 0.53 -11.58
C PHE A 67 2.42 -0.10 -11.54
N GLU A 68 2.04 -0.74 -12.64
CA GLU A 68 0.78 -1.47 -12.81
C GLU A 68 0.88 -2.90 -12.29
N PHE A 69 -0.26 -3.47 -11.90
CA PHE A 69 -0.37 -4.90 -11.61
C PHE A 69 -0.58 -5.69 -12.91
N PRO A 70 0.23 -6.72 -13.19
CA PRO A 70 0.21 -7.39 -14.50
C PRO A 70 -1.13 -7.98 -14.94
N ASP A 71 -1.91 -8.51 -13.99
CA ASP A 71 -3.18 -9.19 -14.28
C ASP A 71 -4.33 -8.62 -13.41
N TRP A 72 -4.30 -7.32 -13.16
CA TRP A 72 -5.36 -6.60 -12.47
C TRP A 72 -5.66 -5.32 -13.23
N GLU A 73 -6.88 -5.19 -13.73
CA GLU A 73 -7.32 -3.97 -14.40
C GLU A 73 -7.57 -2.85 -13.37
N PRO A 74 -7.00 -1.65 -13.54
CA PRO A 74 -7.30 -0.51 -12.68
C PRO A 74 -8.71 0.04 -12.93
N GLU A 75 -9.39 0.49 -11.87
CA GLU A 75 -10.66 1.22 -11.98
C GLU A 75 -10.48 2.66 -12.47
N ALA A 76 -9.31 3.25 -12.21
CA ALA A 76 -8.95 4.58 -12.66
C ALA A 76 -7.44 4.72 -12.87
N ARG A 77 -7.06 5.58 -13.80
CA ARG A 77 -5.68 5.92 -14.12
C ARG A 77 -5.54 7.42 -14.31
N GLU A 78 -4.55 8.00 -13.65
CA GLU A 78 -4.12 9.39 -13.85
C GLU A 78 -2.59 9.40 -13.95
N ASP A 79 -2.05 9.76 -15.11
CA ASP A 79 -0.63 9.66 -15.44
C ASP A 79 -0.02 8.28 -15.12
N SER A 80 0.79 8.23 -14.06
CA SER A 80 1.50 7.05 -13.55
C SER A 80 0.88 6.53 -12.24
N VAL A 81 -0.34 6.96 -11.90
CA VAL A 81 -1.08 6.54 -10.72
C VAL A 81 -2.24 5.65 -11.14
N PHE A 82 -2.35 4.50 -10.49
CA PHE A 82 -3.33 3.45 -10.80
C PHE A 82 -4.14 3.13 -9.56
N VAL A 83 -5.47 3.13 -9.68
CA VAL A 83 -6.40 2.82 -8.60
C VAL A 83 -7.07 1.48 -8.85
N TYR A 84 -7.04 0.60 -7.86
CA TYR A 84 -7.67 -0.72 -7.89
C TYR A 84 -8.67 -0.84 -6.74
N ARG A 85 -9.61 -1.78 -6.90
CA ARG A 85 -10.53 -2.21 -5.85
C ARG A 85 -10.20 -3.64 -5.44
N GLY A 86 -10.28 -3.93 -4.13
CA GLY A 86 -10.05 -5.27 -3.56
C GLY A 86 -10.99 -6.35 -4.08
#